data_AF-A0A450UWT5-F1
#
_entry.id   AF-A0A450UWT5-F1
#
_cell.length_a   1.000
_cell.length_b   1.000
_cell.length_c   1.000
_cell.angle_alpha   90.00
_cell.angle_beta   90.00
_cell.angle_gamma   90.00
#
_symmetry.space_group_name_H-M   'P 1'
#
loop_
_entity.id
_entity.type
_entity.pdbx_description
1 polymer ?
#
loop_
_entity_poly.entity_id
_entity_poly.type
_entity_poly.pdbx_seq_one_letter_code
_entity_poly.pdbx_strand_id
1 'polypeptide(L)'
;MAMASLSAGMKQLMATALLWALKEVSGKEVPLVIDTPLARIDRAHQENLLWRYYPKVGQQVIVLPTDSELDAPKHGLLAPRVYREYRLNNPKGDDTQVIEEAMYPSGETKSRGLTHG
;
A
#
# COMPACT_ATOMS: atom_id res chain seq x y z
N MET A 1 28.48 -17.32 -10.54
CA MET A 1 27.45 -18.08 -9.80
C MET A 1 27.14 -17.31 -8.53
N ALA A 2 25.95 -16.87 -8.12
CA ALA A 2 24.58 -17.18 -8.49
C ALA A 2 23.68 -15.92 -8.32
N MET A 3 23.91 -14.86 -9.12
CA MET A 3 23.11 -13.62 -9.08
C MET A 3 22.05 -13.56 -10.19
N ALA A 4 21.64 -14.69 -10.76
CA ALA A 4 20.77 -14.74 -11.91
C ALA A 4 19.55 -15.64 -11.67
N SER A 5 18.68 -15.25 -10.73
CA SER A 5 17.22 -15.55 -10.77
C SER A 5 16.45 -15.04 -9.55
N LEU A 6 16.85 -13.94 -8.89
CA LEU A 6 15.96 -13.35 -7.89
C LEU A 6 14.72 -12.78 -8.60
N SER A 7 13.55 -13.32 -8.26
CA SER A 7 12.27 -12.81 -8.77
C SER A 7 12.12 -11.33 -8.39
N ALA A 8 11.32 -10.58 -9.15
CA ALA A 8 11.10 -9.16 -8.87
C ALA A 8 10.60 -8.93 -7.43
N GLY A 9 9.72 -9.80 -6.92
CA GLY A 9 9.27 -9.75 -5.53
C GLY A 9 10.40 -10.00 -4.52
N MET A 10 11.35 -10.89 -4.83
CA MET A 10 12.48 -11.17 -3.93
C MET A 10 13.49 -10.01 -3.90
N LYS A 11 13.68 -9.32 -5.03
CA LYS A 11 14.47 -8.07 -5.07
C LYS A 11 13.83 -6.98 -4.22
N GLN A 12 12.51 -6.87 -4.26
CA GLN A 12 11.78 -5.90 -3.45
C GLN A 12 11.86 -6.23 -1.96
N LEU A 13 11.73 -7.51 -1.57
CA LEU A 13 11.94 -7.94 -0.19
C LEU A 13 13.37 -7.63 0.31
N MET A 14 14.39 -7.84 -0.52
CA MET A 14 15.77 -7.48 -0.18
C MET A 14 15.96 -5.96 -0.03
N ALA A 15 15.43 -5.16 -0.95
CA ALA A 15 15.48 -3.70 -0.86
C ALA A 15 14.79 -3.21 0.41
N THR A 16 13.64 -3.80 0.74
CA THR A 16 12.85 -3.52 1.93
C THR A 16 13.64 -3.84 3.22
N ALA A 17 14.30 -5.00 3.27
CA ALA A 17 15.15 -5.37 4.40
C ALA A 17 16.38 -4.47 4.54
N LEU A 18 17.02 -4.08 3.43
CA LEU A 18 18.16 -3.17 3.43
C LEU A 18 17.78 -1.77 3.94
N LEU A 19 16.64 -1.22 3.49
CA LEU A 19 16.14 0.06 3.96
C LEU A 19 15.85 0.03 5.46
N TRP A 20 15.30 -1.08 5.97
CA TRP A 20 15.08 -1.26 7.40
C TRP A 20 16.41 -1.30 8.18
N ALA A 21 17.40 -2.06 7.72
CA ALA A 21 18.72 -2.09 8.35
C ALA A 21 19.40 -0.70 8.38
N LEU A 22 19.31 0.06 7.27
CA LEU A 22 19.82 1.43 7.21
C LEU A 22 19.10 2.37 8.18
N LYS A 23 17.77 2.24 8.31
CA LYS A 23 16.97 2.97 9.28
C LYS A 23 17.46 2.70 10.71
N GLU A 24 17.59 1.42 11.09
CA GLU A 24 18.03 1.02 12.43
C GLU A 24 19.43 1.54 12.77
N VAL A 25 20.38 1.42 11.84
CA VAL A 25 21.77 1.86 12.07
C VAL A 25 21.90 3.39 12.06
N SER A 26 21.08 4.10 11.29
CA SER A 26 21.18 5.56 11.19
C SER A 26 20.77 6.31 12.46
N GLY A 27 19.98 5.67 13.34
CA GLY A 27 19.36 6.32 14.50
C GLY A 27 18.41 7.48 14.12
N LYS A 28 18.08 7.63 12.84
CA LYS A 28 17.22 8.70 12.32
C LYS A 28 15.84 8.17 12.00
N GLU A 29 14.84 8.95 12.39
CA GLU A 29 13.45 8.70 12.03
C GLU A 29 13.17 9.35 10.68
N VAL A 30 13.51 8.62 9.61
CA VAL A 30 13.28 9.08 8.24
C VAL A 30 11.93 8.53 7.75
N PRO A 31 11.09 9.33 7.06
CA PRO A 31 9.89 8.82 6.43
C PRO A 31 10.23 7.78 5.36
N LEU A 32 9.46 6.70 5.33
CA LEU A 32 9.56 5.67 4.29
C LEU A 32 8.50 5.94 3.22
N VAL A 33 8.92 6.09 1.97
CA VAL A 33 8.04 6.22 0.81
C VAL A 33 8.09 4.94 -0.02
N ILE A 34 6.92 4.36 -0.31
CA ILE A 34 6.80 3.10 -1.05
C ILE A 34 5.92 3.34 -2.27
N ASP A 35 6.54 3.32 -3.45
CA ASP A 35 5.89 3.44 -4.74
C ASP A 35 5.56 2.08 -5.34
N THR A 36 4.39 1.92 -5.96
CA THR A 36 3.88 0.65 -6.50
C THR A 36 4.04 -0.53 -5.52
N PRO A 37 3.45 -0.42 -4.31
CA PRO A 37 3.77 -1.26 -3.15
C PRO A 37 3.52 -2.76 -3.37
N LEU A 38 2.60 -3.12 -4.27
CA LEU A 38 2.05 -4.48 -4.35
C LEU A 38 2.34 -5.18 -5.68
N ALA A 39 2.91 -4.47 -6.67
CA ALA A 39 3.24 -5.03 -7.96
C ALA A 39 4.09 -6.31 -7.84
N ARG A 40 3.75 -7.34 -8.62
CA ARG A 40 4.55 -8.59 -8.78
C ARG A 40 4.68 -9.46 -7.52
N ILE A 41 3.83 -9.23 -6.52
CA ILE A 41 3.73 -10.02 -5.29
C ILE A 41 2.40 -10.78 -5.30
N ASP A 42 2.38 -12.04 -4.85
CA ASP A 42 1.11 -12.78 -4.77
C ASP A 42 0.21 -12.26 -3.64
N ARG A 43 -1.08 -12.61 -3.72
CA ARG A 43 -2.11 -12.08 -2.84
C ARG A 43 -1.82 -12.27 -1.34
N ALA A 44 -1.34 -13.44 -0.93
CA ALA A 44 -1.09 -13.72 0.49
C ALA A 44 0.04 -12.85 1.05
N HIS A 45 1.07 -12.61 0.23
CA HIS A 45 2.16 -11.72 0.61
C HIS A 45 1.74 -10.25 0.57
N GLN A 46 0.89 -9.84 -0.38
CA GLN A 46 0.30 -8.49 -0.40
C GLN A 46 -0.49 -8.19 0.87
N GLU A 47 -1.36 -9.11 1.32
CA GLU A 47 -2.13 -8.96 2.55
C GLU A 47 -1.22 -8.84 3.78
N ASN A 48 -0.13 -9.61 3.83
CA ASN A 48 0.86 -9.48 4.90
C ASN A 48 1.61 -8.14 4.86
N LEU A 49 1.94 -7.60 3.68
CA LEU A 49 2.56 -6.28 3.58
C LEU A 49 1.64 -5.18 4.13
N LEU A 50 0.38 -5.18 3.71
CA LEU A 50 -0.63 -4.21 4.12
C LEU A 50 -0.96 -4.32 5.62
N TRP A 51 -1.18 -5.54 6.13
CA TRP A 51 -1.63 -5.76 7.50
C TRP A 51 -0.52 -5.97 8.52
N ARG A 52 0.71 -6.32 8.14
CA ARG A 52 1.77 -6.59 9.13
C ARG A 52 2.97 -5.68 8.98
N TYR A 53 3.34 -5.34 7.76
CA TYR A 53 4.60 -4.65 7.50
C TYR A 53 4.48 -3.13 7.47
N TYR A 54 3.68 -2.57 6.55
CA TYR A 54 3.58 -1.11 6.38
C TYR A 54 3.21 -0.34 7.65
N PRO A 55 2.30 -0.85 8.51
CA PRO A 55 1.96 -0.15 9.75
C PRO A 55 3.06 -0.18 10.82
N LYS A 56 4.15 -0.94 10.62
CA LYS A 56 5.19 -1.19 11.64
C LYS A 56 6.61 -0.87 11.18
N VAL A 57 6.84 -0.71 9.87
CA VAL A 57 8.19 -0.50 9.32
C VAL A 57 8.77 0.87 9.66
N GLY A 58 7.93 1.89 9.86
CA GLY A 58 8.34 3.28 9.98
C GLY A 58 7.53 4.06 11.00
N GLN A 59 8.13 5.14 11.51
CA GLN A 59 7.43 6.21 12.23
C GLN A 59 6.41 6.89 11.31
N GLN A 60 6.84 7.21 10.08
CA GLN A 60 5.99 7.72 9.02
C GLN A 60 6.19 6.88 7.77
N VAL A 61 5.08 6.39 7.21
CA VAL A 61 5.06 5.58 5.99
C VAL A 61 4.08 6.22 5.01
N ILE A 62 4.57 6.52 3.80
CA ILE A 62 3.78 7.05 2.70
C ILE A 62 3.71 5.96 1.63
N VAL A 63 2.51 5.52 1.31
CA VAL A 63 2.26 4.46 0.33
C VAL A 63 1.61 5.12 -0.89
N LEU A 64 2.15 4.85 -2.08
CA LEU A 64 1.66 5.39 -3.35
C LEU A 64 1.19 4.24 -4.24
N PRO A 65 -0.03 3.71 -4.00
CA PRO A 65 -0.59 2.64 -4.81
C PRO A 65 -1.31 3.20 -6.04
N THR A 66 -1.40 2.38 -7.08
CA THR A 66 -2.37 2.57 -8.16
C THR A 66 -3.70 1.87 -7.83
N ASP A 67 -4.79 2.26 -8.51
CA ASP A 67 -6.10 1.62 -8.42
C ASP A 67 -6.05 0.10 -8.70
N SER A 68 -5.10 -0.33 -9.54
CA SER A 68 -4.91 -1.74 -9.88
C SER A 68 -4.23 -2.55 -8.77
N GLU A 69 -3.49 -1.89 -7.88
CA GLU A 69 -2.76 -2.52 -6.79
C GLU A 69 -3.60 -2.59 -5.51
N LEU A 70 -4.23 -1.48 -5.15
CA LEU A 70 -5.05 -1.35 -3.94
C LEU A 70 -6.53 -1.32 -4.30
N ASP A 71 -7.15 -2.50 -4.36
CA ASP A 71 -8.60 -2.63 -4.49
C ASP A 71 -9.33 -2.36 -3.16
N ALA A 72 -10.66 -2.23 -3.20
CA ALA A 72 -11.47 -1.95 -2.00
C ALA A 72 -11.24 -2.95 -0.84
N PRO A 73 -11.15 -4.28 -1.06
CA PRO A 73 -10.78 -5.21 0.00
C PRO A 73 -9.41 -4.92 0.63
N LYS A 74 -8.37 -4.70 -0.17
CA LYS A 74 -7.02 -4.39 0.32
C LYS A 74 -6.96 -3.03 1.02
N HIS A 75 -7.67 -2.03 0.50
CA HIS A 75 -7.85 -0.74 1.17
C HIS A 75 -8.45 -0.93 2.55
N GLY A 76 -9.49 -1.75 2.69
CA GLY A 76 -10.11 -2.07 3.97
C GLY A 76 -9.16 -2.70 5.01
N LEU A 77 -8.12 -3.42 4.57
CA LEU A 77 -7.08 -3.94 5.47
C LEU A 77 -6.17 -2.84 6.01
N LEU A 78 -5.93 -1.80 5.22
CA LEU A 78 -5.03 -0.69 5.55
C LEU A 78 -5.76 0.42 6.32
N ALA A 79 -6.99 0.75 5.93
CA ALA A 79 -7.79 1.88 6.40
C ALA A 79 -7.82 2.08 7.92
N PRO A 80 -7.94 1.03 8.78
CA PRO A 80 -7.93 1.21 10.23
C PRO A 80 -6.62 1.78 10.81
N ARG A 81 -5.55 1.85 10.01
CA ARG A 81 -4.21 2.28 10.40
C ARG A 81 -3.69 3.45 9.56
N VAL A 82 -4.55 4.03 8.71
CA VAL A 82 -4.23 5.20 7.90
C VAL A 82 -4.56 6.46 8.69
N TYR A 83 -3.59 7.36 8.83
CA TYR A 83 -3.80 8.66 9.47
C TYR A 83 -4.40 9.71 8.52
N ARG A 84 -3.92 9.74 7.27
CA ARG A 84 -4.36 10.65 6.20
C ARG A 84 -4.38 9.89 4.88
N GLU A 85 -5.36 10.16 4.05
CA GLU A 85 -5.48 9.61 2.71
C GLU A 85 -5.73 10.74 1.71
N TYR A 86 -5.10 10.63 0.54
CA TYR A 86 -5.25 11.58 -0.54
C TYR A 86 -5.49 10.82 -1.84
N ARG A 87 -6.50 11.23 -2.59
CA ARG A 87 -6.81 10.72 -3.93
C ARG A 87 -6.30 11.70 -4.98
N LEU A 88 -5.43 11.22 -5.86
CA LEU A 88 -4.99 11.97 -7.03
C LEU A 88 -5.97 11.72 -8.17
N ASN A 89 -6.71 12.75 -8.58
CA ASN A 89 -7.67 12.67 -9.66
C ASN A 89 -7.09 13.36 -10.91
N ASN A 90 -6.77 12.57 -11.93
CA ASN A 90 -6.31 13.06 -13.23
C ASN A 90 -7.00 12.29 -14.37
N PRO A 91 -8.28 12.58 -14.66
CA PRO A 91 -9.05 11.81 -15.65
C PRO A 91 -8.67 12.12 -17.10
N LYS A 92 -7.99 13.24 -17.37
CA LYS A 92 -7.65 13.71 -18.73
C LYS A 92 -6.17 13.60 -19.07
N GLY A 93 -5.30 13.41 -18.09
CA GLY A 93 -3.84 13.40 -18.26
C GLY A 93 -3.19 14.79 -18.13
N ASP A 94 -3.97 15.86 -18.29
CA ASP A 94 -3.43 17.23 -18.41
C ASP A 94 -3.21 17.92 -17.06
N ASP A 95 -4.07 17.65 -16.06
CA ASP A 95 -4.07 18.30 -14.75
C ASP A 95 -4.37 17.29 -13.63
N THR A 96 -3.60 17.36 -12.54
CA THR A 96 -3.84 16.52 -11.35
C THR A 96 -4.47 17.34 -10.23
N GLN A 97 -5.62 16.88 -9.73
CA GLN A 97 -6.26 17.42 -8.52
C GLN A 97 -5.98 16.50 -7.34
N VAL A 98 -5.62 17.08 -6.19
CA VAL A 98 -5.44 16.35 -4.94
C VAL A 98 -6.69 16.50 -4.09
N ILE A 99 -7.33 15.40 -3.73
CA ILE A 99 -8.55 15.37 -2.92
C ILE A 99 -8.24 14.68 -1.60
N GLU A 100 -8.45 15.34 -0.46
CA GLU A 100 -8.27 14.74 0.88
C GLU A 100 -9.50 13.88 1.24
N GLU A 101 -9.63 12.75 0.57
CA GLU A 101 -10.67 11.76 0.81
C GLU A 101 -10.13 10.34 0.56
N ALA A 102 -10.82 9.36 1.12
CA ALA A 102 -10.49 7.97 0.86
C ALA A 102 -10.77 7.58 -0.60
N MET A 103 -9.88 6.79 -1.20
CA MET A 103 -10.09 6.22 -2.53
C MET A 103 -11.36 5.36 -2.57
N TYR A 104 -11.65 4.65 -1.49
CA TYR A 104 -12.90 3.92 -1.29
C TYR A 104 -13.59 4.40 0.00
N PRO A 105 -14.70 5.15 -0.09
CA PRO A 105 -15.41 5.61 1.10
C PRO A 105 -15.97 4.44 1.91
N SER A 106 -15.84 4.51 3.23
CA SER A 106 -16.39 3.52 4.17
C SER A 106 -17.91 3.69 4.25
N GLY A 107 -18.63 3.19 3.24
CA GLY A 107 -20.08 3.36 3.12
C GLY A 107 -20.82 2.32 2.26
N GLU A 108 -20.13 1.53 1.43
CA GLU A 108 -20.76 0.47 0.63
C GLU A 108 -20.42 -0.93 1.13
N THR A 109 -20.94 -1.29 2.30
CA THR A 109 -21.29 -2.69 2.59
C THR A 109 -22.52 -2.73 3.48
N LYS A 110 -23.69 -2.55 2.87
CA LYS A 110 -24.95 -3.29 3.13
C LYS A 110 -26.11 -2.68 2.34
N SER A 111 -26.38 -3.19 1.14
CA SER A 111 -27.78 -3.51 0.83
C SER A 111 -28.01 -4.94 1.32
N ARG A 112 -28.64 -5.03 2.50
CA ARG A 112 -29.40 -6.23 2.86
C ARG A 112 -30.48 -6.36 1.79
N GLY A 113 -30.27 -7.25 0.81
CA GLY A 113 -31.37 -7.81 0.04
C GLY A 113 -32.15 -8.77 0.93
N LEU A 114 -33.08 -8.22 1.72
CA LEU A 114 -34.18 -8.95 2.33
C LEU A 114 -35.45 -8.45 1.65
N THR A 115 -35.95 -9.22 0.68
CA THR A 115 -37.32 -9.32 0.13
C THR A 115 -37.21 -10.22 -1.10
N HIS A 116 -38.03 -11.21 -1.42
CA HIS A 116 -39.16 -11.91 -0.82
C HIS A 116 -39.43 -13.07 -1.81
N GLY A 117 -39.86 -14.26 -1.35
CA GLY A 117 -40.24 -15.38 -2.22
C GLY A 117 -39.92 -16.73 -1.62
#